data_AF-A0A3C1WBC6-F1
#
_entry.id   AF-A0A3C1WBC6-F1
#
_cell.length_a   1.000
_cell.length_b   1.000
_cell.length_c   1.000
_cell.angle_alpha   90.00
_cell.angle_beta   90.00
_cell.angle_gamma   90.00
#
_symmetry.space_group_name_H-M   'P 1'
#
loop_
_entity.id
_entity.type
_entity.pdbx_description
1 polymer ?
#
loop_
_entity_poly.entity_id
_entity_poly.type
_entity_poly.pdbx_seq_one_letter_code
_entity_poly.pdbx_strand_id
1 'polypeptide(L)' 'NCARCHAVNGEGGPIGPALDAIATRKQEDYILESLIDPGAAIAEGFQGQISPMPPMGVLLTKQELADVMAYLMTLK' A
#
# COMPACT_ATOMS: atom_id res chain seq x y z
N ASN A 1 -8.28 -1.35 -7.30
CA ASN A 1 -9.00 -2.03 -6.20
C ASN A 1 -7.97 -2.67 -5.27
N CYS A 2 -7.68 -2.00 -4.15
CA CYS A 2 -6.61 -2.36 -3.20
C CYS A 2 -6.96 -3.63 -2.40
N ALA A 3 -8.24 -3.81 -2.05
CA ALA A 3 -8.74 -4.94 -1.25
C ALA A 3 -8.58 -6.31 -1.96
N ARG A 4 -8.35 -6.33 -3.27
CA ARG A 4 -8.01 -7.57 -3.99
C ARG A 4 -6.68 -8.17 -3.55
N CYS A 5 -5.75 -7.34 -3.10
CA CYS A 5 -4.40 -7.76 -2.74
C CYS A 5 -4.10 -7.59 -1.27
N HIS A 6 -4.71 -6.59 -0.62
CA HIS A 6 -4.44 -6.24 0.76
C HIS A 6 -5.66 -6.49 1.65
N ALA A 7 -5.42 -6.93 2.87
CA ALA A 7 -6.44 -7.04 3.90
C ALA A 7 -6.51 -5.77 4.78
N VAL A 8 -7.73 -5.43 5.22
CA VAL A 8 -8.03 -4.44 6.28
C VAL A 8 -9.08 -5.06 7.20
N ASN A 9 -8.85 -5.07 8.51
CA ASN A 9 -9.69 -5.72 9.52
C ASN A 9 -10.01 -7.19 9.19
N GLY A 10 -9.06 -7.90 8.58
CA GLY A 10 -9.22 -9.29 8.15
C GLY A 10 -10.03 -9.49 6.86
N GLU A 11 -10.49 -8.43 6.20
CA GLU A 11 -11.19 -8.49 4.91
C GLU A 11 -10.29 -8.07 3.76
N GLY A 12 -10.23 -8.88 2.70
CA GLY A 12 -9.45 -8.60 1.49
C GLY A 12 -8.54 -9.77 1.08
N GLY A 13 -7.49 -9.46 0.33
CA GLY A 13 -6.55 -10.44 -0.21
C GLY A 13 -5.28 -10.60 0.64
N PRO A 14 -4.61 -11.77 0.58
CA PRO A 14 -3.32 -12.00 1.24
C PRO A 14 -2.10 -11.84 0.31
N ILE A 15 -2.27 -11.24 -0.87
CA ILE A 15 -1.21 -11.13 -1.90
C ILE A 15 -0.15 -10.10 -1.48
N GLY A 16 -0.59 -8.99 -0.88
CA GLY A 16 0.25 -7.97 -0.27
C GLY A 16 0.09 -7.96 1.25
N PRO A 17 0.92 -7.18 1.96
CA PRO A 17 0.85 -7.07 3.42
C PRO A 17 -0.50 -6.52 3.87
N ALA A 18 -0.98 -6.98 5.03
CA ALA A 18 -2.14 -6.38 5.68
C ALA A 18 -1.90 -4.88 5.94
N LEU A 19 -2.93 -4.06 5.68
CA LEU A 19 -2.89 -2.60 5.86
C LEU A 19 -3.38 -2.19 7.25
N ASP A 20 -3.82 -3.14 8.07
CA ASP A 20 -4.09 -2.94 9.49
C ASP A 20 -2.92 -2.23 10.18
N ALA A 21 -3.24 -1.17 10.92
CA ALA A 21 -2.28 -0.35 11.65
C ALA A 21 -1.09 0.15 10.80
N ILE A 22 -1.23 0.29 9.47
CA ILE A 22 -0.11 0.70 8.61
C ILE A 22 0.41 2.08 8.98
N ALA A 23 -0.47 3.01 9.37
CA ALA A 23 -0.10 4.36 9.80
C ALA A 23 0.59 4.40 11.17
N THR A 24 0.51 3.30 11.94
CA THR A 24 1.26 3.12 13.20
C THR A 24 2.61 2.45 12.95
N ARG A 25 2.69 1.55 11.95
CA ARG A 25 3.88 0.73 11.67
C ARG A 25 4.88 1.38 10.72
N LYS A 26 4.42 2.25 9.83
CA LYS A 26 5.25 2.89 8.79
C LYS A 26 4.92 4.39 8.72
N GLN A 27 5.91 5.17 8.30
CA GLN A 27 5.78 6.61 8.12
C GLN A 27 5.09 6.94 6.79
N GLU A 28 4.58 8.16 6.67
CA GLU A 28 3.83 8.64 5.51
C GLU A 28 4.65 8.57 4.20
N ASP A 29 5.94 8.89 4.28
CA ASP A 29 6.89 8.83 3.17
C ASP A 29 7.05 7.41 2.62
N TYR A 30 7.16 6.41 3.49
CA TYR A 30 7.22 4.99 3.10
C TYR A 30 5.94 4.54 2.39
N ILE A 31 4.77 4.95 2.90
CA ILE A 31 3.47 4.59 2.32
C ILE A 31 3.33 5.23 0.93
N LEU A 32 3.71 6.51 0.81
CA LEU A 32 3.70 7.22 -0.46
C LEU A 32 4.65 6.57 -1.47
N GLU A 33 5.90 6.30 -1.08
CA GLU A 33 6.89 5.63 -1.94
C GLU A 33 6.37 4.28 -2.40
N SER A 34 5.80 3.47 -1.50
CA SER A 34 5.20 2.18 -1.85
C SER A 34 4.07 2.30 -2.88
N LEU A 35 3.31 3.40 -2.87
CA LEU A 35 2.27 3.64 -3.88
C LEU A 35 2.83 4.07 -5.23
N ILE A 36 3.88 4.91 -5.26
CA ILE A 36 4.41 5.47 -6.51
C ILE A 36 5.50 4.61 -7.14
N ASP A 37 6.33 3.96 -6.33
CA ASP A 37 7.42 3.06 -6.69
C ASP A 37 7.40 1.82 -5.77
N PRO A 38 6.45 0.89 -5.98
CA PRO A 38 6.33 -0.33 -5.18
C PRO A 38 7.54 -1.27 -5.31
N GLY A 39 8.47 -1.01 -6.24
CA GLY A 39 9.70 -1.77 -6.42
C GLY A 39 10.88 -1.23 -5.59
N ALA A 40 10.78 -0.02 -5.06
CA ALA A 40 11.84 0.61 -4.24
C ALA A 40 12.14 -0.20 -2.97
N ALA A 41 11.10 -0.73 -2.33
CA ALA A 41 11.21 -1.57 -1.15
C ALA A 41 10.14 -2.67 -1.14
N ILE A 42 10.57 -3.93 -1.07
CA ILE A 42 9.66 -5.06 -0.86
C ILE A 42 9.38 -5.18 0.64
N ALA A 43 8.09 -5.26 1.00
CA ALA A 43 7.67 -5.36 2.39
C ALA A 43 8.26 -6.60 3.09
N GLU A 44 8.59 -6.45 4.37
CA GLU A 44 9.12 -7.53 5.21
C GLU A 44 8.20 -8.76 5.18
N GLY A 45 8.78 -9.95 4.98
CA GLY A 45 8.04 -11.21 4.90
C GLY A 45 7.46 -11.54 3.52
N PHE A 46 7.58 -10.66 2.53
CA PHE A 46 7.20 -10.93 1.14
C PHE A 46 8.44 -11.32 0.31
N GLN A 47 8.29 -12.33 -0.53
CA GLN A 47 9.37 -12.86 -1.37
C GLN A 47 9.25 -12.35 -2.81
N GLY A 48 10.38 -12.05 -3.43
CA GLY A 48 10.46 -11.64 -4.83
C GLY A 48 11.40 -10.46 -5.02
N GLN A 49 11.96 -10.36 -6.23
CA GLN A 49 12.74 -9.18 -6.64
C GLN A 49 11.86 -8.10 -7.28
N ILE A 50 10.62 -8.46 -7.65
CA ILE A 50 9.69 -7.61 -8.38
C ILE A 50 8.38 -7.59 -7.61
N SER A 51 7.91 -6.38 -7.27
CA SER A 51 6.62 -6.20 -6.63
C SER A 51 5.47 -6.47 -7.62
N PRO A 52 4.46 -7.28 -7.25
CA PRO A 52 3.26 -7.46 -8.08
C PRO A 52 2.32 -6.24 -7.99
N MET A 53 2.57 -5.32 -7.06
CA MET A 53 1.82 -4.08 -6.95
C MET A 53 2.21 -3.15 -8.12
N PRO A 54 1.24 -2.64 -8.90
CA PRO A 54 1.53 -1.70 -9.96
C PRO A 54 1.89 -0.32 -9.39
N PRO A 55 2.69 0.50 -10.10
CA PRO A 55 2.97 1.87 -9.70
C PRO A 55 1.68 2.71 -9.77
N MET A 56 1.07 2.95 -8.61
CA MET A 56 -0.26 3.56 -8.50
C MET A 56 -0.26 5.02 -8.95
N GLY A 57 0.87 5.73 -8.86
CA GLY A 57 0.99 7.10 -9.38
C GLY A 57 0.76 7.24 -10.89
N VAL A 58 0.83 6.13 -11.64
CA VAL A 58 0.51 6.09 -13.08
C VAL A 58 -0.97 5.78 -13.32
N LEU A 59 -1.63 5.13 -12.36
CA LEU A 59 -3.01 4.65 -12.48
C LEU A 59 -4.03 5.56 -11.80
N LEU A 60 -3.60 6.34 -10.81
CA LEU A 60 -4.44 7.26 -10.04
C LEU A 60 -4.13 8.70 -10.43
N THR A 61 -5.15 9.53 -10.42
CA THR A 61 -4.98 10.98 -10.43
C THR A 61 -4.34 11.45 -9.12
N LYS A 62 -3.81 12.68 -9.11
CA LYS A 62 -3.23 13.28 -7.89
C LYS A 62 -4.23 13.33 -6.72
N GLN A 63 -5.51 13.61 -7.03
CA GLN A 63 -6.56 13.66 -6.01
C GLN A 63 -6.86 12.26 -5.47
N GLU A 64 -7.05 11.26 -6.33
CA GLU A 64 -7.31 9.89 -5.89
C GLU A 64 -6.14 9.32 -5.08
N LEU A 65 -4.90 9.63 -5.46
CA LEU A 65 -3.72 9.24 -4.69
C LEU A 65 -3.73 9.90 -3.30
N ALA A 66 -4.07 11.18 -3.21
CA ALA A 66 -4.20 11.89 -1.94
C ALA A 66 -5.33 11.33 -1.08
N ASP A 67 -6.47 10.97 -1.67
CA ASP A 67 -7.61 10.37 -0.96
C ASP A 67 -7.25 8.98 -0.42
N VAL A 68 -6.52 8.17 -1.21
CA VAL A 68 -5.99 6.88 -0.77
C VAL A 68 -4.99 7.06 0.37
N MET A 69 -4.05 7.99 0.24
CA MET A 69 -3.11 8.32 1.33
C MET A 69 -3.85 8.74 2.59
N ALA A 70 -4.83 9.64 2.49
CA ALA A 70 -5.63 10.09 3.61
C ALA A 70 -6.34 8.92 4.30
N TYR A 71 -6.94 8.00 3.53
CA TYR A 71 -7.56 6.79 4.06
C TYR A 71 -6.54 5.89 4.78
N LEU A 72 -5.40 5.59 4.16
CA LEU A 72 -4.36 4.75 4.77
C LEU A 72 -3.84 5.36 6.08
N MET A 73 -3.73 6.69 6.17
CA MET A 73 -3.32 7.39 7.39
C MET A 73 -4.36 7.33 8.52
N THR A 74 -5.60 6.92 8.23
CA THR A 74 -6.61 6.62 9.26
C THR A 74 -6.47 5.23 9.89
N LEU A 75 -5.73 4.32 9.24
CA LEU A 75 -5.57 2.93 9.69
C LEU A 75 -4.45 2.83 10.73
N LYS A 76 -4.81 3.02 12.01
CA LYS A 76 -3.91 2.99 13.17
C LYS A 76 -3.92 1.68 13.93
#